data_AF-A0A4P5W2M7-F1
#
_entry.id   AF-A0A4P5W2M7-F1
#
_cell.length_a   1.000
_cell.length_b   1.000
_cell.length_c   1.000
_cell.angle_alpha   90.00
_cell.angle_beta   90.00
_cell.angle_gamma   90.00
#
_symmetry.space_group_name_H-M   'P 1'
#
loop_
_entity.id
_entity.type
_entity.pdbx_description
1 polymer ?
#
loop_
_entity_poly.entity_id
_entity_poly.type
_entity_poly.pdbx_seq_one_letter_code
_entity_poly.pdbx_strand_id
1 'polypeptide(L)'
;MAHEQVVRPFSDVHRKGNQVIATMLHDPNVEGLDVALYMDGSASMEPEYGPRGVLAKLGGVRNNVEPQMRWMLEYLATKDRNGVLRVAYWATGDGTQLELVGDLTGPQAKEFKFPGPRFYGKGTVLLPVLRDYVAYIREAAANGAKRGVAVIITDSQLYDPADVRAYSAKVAAEIAAGRLPMLNFVFVGVGAAVDEEQMEEICHDEYPGVGHLWCHRHADRMEEMADLVAVLVDETMTVADGGVIYDQDGAVLKRYEGRLPAVLTFDVPESCTAFTLEVNGQRFTQPLPEEHDEHEEEGEGHGDEPEPPPVPTRRGHGHGH
;
A
#
# COMPACT_ATOMS: atom_id res chain seq x y z
N MET A 1 -9.87 -15.96 -8.59
CA MET A 1 -9.12 -14.81 -9.12
C MET A 1 -7.66 -15.21 -9.11
N ALA A 2 -6.98 -15.15 -10.25
CA ALA A 2 -5.58 -15.54 -10.33
C ALA A 2 -4.74 -14.37 -9.79
N HIS A 3 -3.96 -14.62 -8.74
CA HIS A 3 -3.01 -13.64 -8.23
C HIS A 3 -2.10 -13.14 -9.36
N GLU A 4 -1.87 -11.83 -9.41
CA GLU A 4 -0.97 -11.20 -10.36
C GLU A 4 0.43 -11.82 -10.25
N GLN A 5 0.79 -12.65 -11.22
CA GLN A 5 2.05 -13.38 -11.19
C GLN A 5 3.17 -12.48 -11.72
N VAL A 6 3.77 -11.67 -10.85
CA VAL A 6 4.93 -10.86 -11.21
C VAL A 6 6.20 -11.72 -11.26
N VAL A 7 6.93 -11.63 -12.36
CA VAL A 7 8.19 -12.34 -12.63
C VAL A 7 9.35 -11.35 -12.58
N ARG A 8 10.46 -11.74 -11.95
CA ARG A 8 11.66 -10.89 -11.91
C ARG A 8 12.16 -10.55 -13.33
N PRO A 9 12.67 -9.32 -13.54
CA PRO A 9 13.02 -8.31 -12.56
C PRO A 9 11.87 -7.32 -12.31
N PHE A 10 10.62 -7.64 -12.64
CA PHE A 10 9.51 -6.74 -12.36
C PHE A 10 9.13 -6.81 -10.88
N SER A 11 8.74 -5.66 -10.33
CA SER A 11 8.16 -5.53 -8.99
C SER A 11 6.65 -5.33 -9.03
N ASP A 12 6.13 -4.89 -10.17
CA ASP A 12 4.72 -4.58 -10.38
C ASP A 12 4.42 -4.51 -11.88
N VAL A 13 3.24 -4.94 -12.31
CA VAL A 13 2.87 -4.98 -13.74
C VAL A 13 1.37 -4.77 -13.88
N HIS A 14 0.92 -3.59 -14.29
CA HIS A 14 -0.50 -3.32 -14.51
C HIS A 14 -0.84 -3.29 -16.00
N ARG A 15 -2.07 -3.70 -16.33
CA ARG A 15 -2.64 -3.62 -17.69
C ARG A 15 -3.96 -2.84 -17.66
N LYS A 16 -4.03 -1.76 -18.44
CA LYS A 16 -5.24 -0.96 -18.69
C LYS A 16 -5.59 -1.01 -20.17
N GLY A 17 -6.53 -1.88 -20.52
CA GLY A 17 -6.82 -2.24 -21.90
C GLY A 17 -5.56 -2.70 -22.63
N ASN A 18 -5.16 -1.97 -23.68
CA ASN A 18 -3.96 -2.30 -24.45
C ASN A 18 -2.67 -1.68 -23.91
N GLN A 19 -2.72 -0.86 -22.85
CA GLN A 19 -1.52 -0.26 -22.27
C GLN A 19 -1.03 -1.09 -21.09
N VAL A 20 0.28 -1.34 -21.05
CA VAL A 20 0.97 -2.02 -19.96
C VAL A 20 1.93 -1.05 -19.29
N ILE A 21 1.90 -1.03 -17.96
CA ILE A 21 2.85 -0.32 -17.11
C ILE A 21 3.56 -1.36 -16.26
N ALA A 22 4.85 -1.58 -16.52
CA ALA A 22 5.68 -2.52 -15.76
C ALA A 22 6.77 -1.77 -14.99
N THR A 23 6.83 -2.00 -13.68
CA THR A 23 7.85 -1.41 -12.80
C THR A 23 8.95 -2.43 -12.56
N MET A 24 10.20 -2.01 -12.72
CA MET A 24 11.37 -2.82 -12.45
C MET A 24 11.75 -2.77 -10.97
N LEU A 25 11.97 -3.94 -10.39
CA LEU A 25 12.60 -4.12 -9.09
C LEU A 25 14.04 -3.60 -9.18
N HIS A 26 14.25 -2.46 -8.55
CA HIS A 26 15.55 -1.85 -8.35
C HIS A 26 15.63 -1.38 -6.91
N ASP A 27 16.83 -1.26 -6.37
CA ASP A 27 17.07 -0.76 -5.03
C ASP A 27 17.44 0.74 -5.09
N PRO A 28 16.46 1.66 -5.11
CA PRO A 28 16.76 3.06 -5.33
C PRO A 28 17.44 3.71 -4.12
N ASN A 29 18.22 4.75 -4.40
CA ASN A 29 18.55 5.78 -3.42
C ASN A 29 17.75 7.02 -3.75
N VAL A 30 16.80 7.35 -2.87
CA VAL A 30 15.86 8.46 -3.06
C VAL A 30 16.28 9.61 -2.17
N GLU A 31 16.64 10.74 -2.78
CA GLU A 31 17.09 11.90 -2.02
C GLU A 31 15.96 12.46 -1.15
N GLY A 32 16.23 12.65 0.14
CA GLY A 32 15.27 13.25 1.08
C GLY A 32 14.07 12.36 1.39
N LEU A 33 14.17 11.04 1.22
CA LEU A 33 13.15 10.09 1.63
C LEU A 33 13.00 10.07 3.16
N ASP A 34 11.77 10.09 3.66
CA ASP A 34 11.47 10.00 5.08
C ASP A 34 10.51 8.81 5.31
N VAL A 35 10.85 7.91 6.23
CA VAL A 35 10.17 6.62 6.38
C VAL A 35 9.55 6.42 7.76
N ALA A 36 8.32 5.90 7.80
CA ALA A 36 7.64 5.49 9.02
C ALA A 36 7.14 4.04 8.95
N LEU A 37 7.11 3.36 10.09
CA LEU A 37 6.58 2.00 10.27
C LEU A 37 5.43 2.01 11.28
N TYR A 38 4.27 1.51 10.85
CA TYR A 38 3.07 1.37 11.68
C TYR A 38 2.70 -0.10 11.81
N MET A 39 2.70 -0.61 13.04
CA MET A 39 2.36 -2.00 13.33
C MET A 39 0.94 -2.12 13.88
N ASP A 40 0.12 -2.97 13.27
CA ASP A 40 -1.27 -3.14 13.66
C ASP A 40 -1.38 -3.78 15.05
N GLY A 41 -1.91 -3.00 15.99
CA GLY A 41 -2.14 -3.35 17.37
C GLY A 41 -3.60 -3.70 17.67
N SER A 42 -4.40 -4.05 16.68
CA SER A 42 -5.75 -4.57 16.87
C SER A 42 -5.74 -5.98 17.49
N ALA A 43 -6.89 -6.38 18.04
CA ALA A 43 -7.03 -7.71 18.63
C ALA A 43 -6.89 -8.85 17.62
N SER A 44 -7.14 -8.63 16.32
CA SER A 44 -6.96 -9.66 15.29
C SER A 44 -5.49 -10.05 15.10
N MET A 45 -4.58 -9.10 15.33
CA MET A 45 -3.13 -9.29 15.24
C MET A 45 -2.49 -9.89 16.50
N GLU A 46 -3.22 -10.01 17.63
CA GLU A 46 -2.67 -10.53 18.88
C GLU A 46 -1.95 -11.89 18.74
N PRO A 47 -2.49 -12.88 17.99
CA PRO A 47 -1.82 -14.16 17.77
C PRO A 47 -0.44 -14.02 17.10
N GLU A 48 -0.27 -13.04 16.22
CA GLU A 48 0.96 -12.84 15.43
C GLU A 48 2.11 -12.25 16.26
N TYR A 49 1.82 -11.55 17.36
CA TYR A 49 2.85 -11.08 18.31
C TYR A 49 3.33 -12.18 19.27
N GLY A 50 2.60 -13.28 19.35
CA GLY A 50 2.90 -14.40 20.23
C GLY A 50 2.69 -14.11 21.72
N PRO A 51 2.94 -15.11 22.58
CA PRO A 51 2.65 -15.06 24.02
C PRO A 51 3.51 -14.03 24.75
N ARG A 52 2.91 -13.36 25.73
CA ARG A 52 3.55 -12.32 26.57
C ARG A 52 4.03 -12.87 27.93
N GLY A 53 5.01 -12.19 28.51
CA GLY A 53 5.44 -12.40 29.90
C GLY A 53 6.07 -13.78 30.15
N VAL A 54 5.75 -14.41 31.28
CA VAL A 54 6.32 -15.73 31.65
C VAL A 54 5.91 -16.82 30.66
N LEU A 55 4.76 -16.67 29.98
CA LEU A 55 4.28 -17.59 28.97
C LEU A 55 5.10 -17.57 27.67
N ALA A 56 5.82 -16.48 27.37
CA ALA A 56 6.79 -16.43 26.27
C ALA A 56 7.89 -17.50 26.37
N LYS A 57 8.17 -17.98 27.59
CA LYS A 57 9.20 -18.98 27.87
C LYS A 57 8.74 -20.43 27.68
N LEU A 58 7.44 -20.66 27.49
CA LEU A 58 6.87 -22.01 27.46
C LEU A 58 6.86 -22.68 26.07
N GLY A 59 7.36 -22.00 25.03
CA GLY A 59 7.68 -22.60 23.73
C GLY A 59 6.47 -23.04 22.91
N GLY A 60 6.25 -22.42 21.75
CA GLY A 60 5.31 -22.94 20.75
C GLY A 60 4.82 -21.92 19.73
N VAL A 61 4.66 -20.65 20.12
CA VAL A 61 4.17 -19.59 19.24
C VAL A 61 5.26 -18.53 19.10
N ARG A 62 5.70 -18.30 17.86
CA ARG A 62 6.70 -17.29 17.52
C ARG A 62 6.01 -15.96 17.27
N ASN A 63 6.68 -14.88 17.63
CA ASN A 63 6.29 -13.55 17.20
C ASN A 63 6.65 -13.43 15.71
N ASN A 64 5.66 -13.42 14.84
CA ASN A 64 5.81 -13.35 13.39
C ASN A 64 6.06 -11.90 12.94
N VAL A 65 5.62 -10.91 13.73
CA VAL A 65 5.81 -9.48 13.43
C VAL A 65 7.25 -9.03 13.68
N GLU A 66 7.87 -9.44 14.80
CA GLU A 66 9.19 -8.95 15.24
C GLU A 66 10.31 -9.20 14.21
N PRO A 67 10.49 -10.40 13.63
CA PRO A 67 11.51 -10.62 12.62
C PRO A 67 11.35 -9.70 11.40
N GLN A 68 10.11 -9.55 10.91
CA GLN A 68 9.82 -8.69 9.76
C GLN A 68 10.08 -7.23 10.09
N MET A 69 9.65 -6.77 11.26
CA MET A 69 9.90 -5.40 11.71
C MET A 69 11.39 -5.08 11.84
N ARG A 70 12.19 -5.99 12.41
CA ARG A 70 13.64 -5.78 12.51
C ARG A 70 14.28 -5.66 11.14
N TRP A 71 13.88 -6.55 10.22
CA TRP A 71 14.44 -6.60 8.89
C TRP A 71 14.06 -5.37 8.06
N MET A 72 12.78 -4.98 8.08
CA MET A 72 12.27 -3.76 7.47
C MET A 72 12.97 -2.52 8.00
N LEU A 73 13.05 -2.37 9.32
CA LEU A 73 13.65 -1.19 9.95
C LEU A 73 15.14 -1.06 9.63
N GLU A 74 15.90 -2.17 9.70
CA GLU A 74 17.33 -2.14 9.36
C GLU A 74 17.56 -1.70 7.92
N TYR A 75 16.80 -2.25 6.98
CA TYR A 75 16.93 -1.91 5.58
C TYR A 75 16.45 -0.48 5.27
N LEU A 76 15.25 -0.12 5.69
CA LEU A 76 14.65 1.18 5.39
C LEU A 76 15.40 2.34 6.05
N ALA A 77 16.09 2.11 7.19
CA ALA A 77 17.02 3.09 7.76
C ALA A 77 18.22 3.40 6.85
N THR A 78 18.56 2.53 5.89
CA THR A 78 19.59 2.86 4.88
C THR A 78 19.06 3.74 3.75
N LYS A 79 17.73 3.82 3.61
CA LYS A 79 17.01 4.58 2.57
C LYS A 79 16.50 5.91 3.08
N ASP A 80 16.13 5.95 4.35
CA ASP A 80 15.74 7.15 5.04
C ASP A 80 16.87 8.20 5.06
N ARG A 81 16.49 9.47 4.88
CA ARG A 81 17.39 10.63 4.76
C ARG A 81 18.30 10.86 5.96
N ASN A 82 17.91 10.44 7.15
CA ASN A 82 18.70 10.58 8.37
C ASN A 82 18.92 9.24 9.10
N GLY A 83 18.36 8.16 8.56
CA GLY A 83 18.47 6.81 9.10
C GLY A 83 17.69 6.58 10.39
N VAL A 84 16.69 7.42 10.65
CA VAL A 84 15.82 7.38 11.83
C VAL A 84 14.37 7.26 11.39
N LEU A 85 13.74 6.15 11.74
CA LEU A 85 12.37 5.84 11.35
C LEU A 85 11.42 6.10 12.51
N ARG A 86 10.31 6.76 12.22
CA ARG A 86 9.18 6.84 13.15
C ARG A 86 8.52 5.47 13.26
N VAL A 87 8.34 4.97 14.48
CA VAL A 87 7.70 3.67 14.72
C VAL A 87 6.55 3.79 15.72
N ALA A 88 5.41 3.19 15.40
CA ALA A 88 4.22 3.17 16.26
C ALA A 88 3.44 1.86 16.13
N TYR A 89 2.73 1.49 17.19
CA TYR A 89 1.56 0.63 17.04
C TYR A 89 0.34 1.48 16.71
N TRP A 90 -0.55 0.97 15.87
CA TRP A 90 -1.84 1.60 15.56
C TRP A 90 -2.99 0.67 15.87
N ALA A 91 -4.23 1.12 15.65
CA ALA A 91 -5.42 0.35 16.01
C ALA A 91 -5.40 -0.15 17.46
N THR A 92 -4.90 0.65 18.40
CA THR A 92 -4.85 0.28 19.83
C THR A 92 -6.09 0.78 20.58
N GLY A 93 -6.34 0.27 21.80
CA GLY A 93 -7.41 0.76 22.66
C GLY A 93 -8.83 0.50 22.12
N ASP A 94 -9.50 1.53 21.62
CA ASP A 94 -10.81 1.40 20.94
C ASP A 94 -10.69 1.10 19.45
N GLY A 95 -9.46 1.01 18.93
CA GLY A 95 -9.16 0.78 17.52
C GLY A 95 -8.76 2.05 16.78
N THR A 96 -8.80 3.23 17.41
CA THR A 96 -8.45 4.51 16.77
C THR A 96 -7.14 5.11 17.28
N GLN A 97 -6.50 4.48 18.27
CA GLN A 97 -5.38 5.07 18.99
C GLN A 97 -4.04 4.60 18.45
N LEU A 98 -3.05 5.48 18.54
CA LEU A 98 -1.65 5.20 18.28
C LEU A 98 -0.89 5.04 19.59
N GLU A 99 -0.04 4.02 19.68
CA GLU A 99 0.97 3.89 20.71
C GLU A 99 2.35 4.11 20.08
N LEU A 100 2.90 5.33 20.27
CA LEU A 100 4.23 5.66 19.77
C LEU A 100 5.29 4.79 20.46
N VAL A 101 6.06 4.07 19.64
CA VAL A 101 7.27 3.37 20.07
C VAL A 101 8.42 4.37 20.14
N GLY A 102 8.47 5.28 19.16
CA GLY A 102 9.44 6.36 19.05
C GLY A 102 10.25 6.29 17.78
N ASP A 103 11.36 7.01 17.78
CA ASP A 103 12.25 7.15 16.64
C ASP A 103 13.40 6.13 16.76
N LEU A 104 13.51 5.22 15.79
CA LEU A 104 14.43 4.10 15.81
C LEU A 104 15.38 4.12 14.61
N THR A 105 16.65 3.88 14.88
CA THR A 105 17.70 3.72 13.86
C THR A 105 17.87 2.26 13.45
N GLY A 106 18.46 2.03 12.28
CA GLY A 106 18.80 0.69 11.80
C GLY A 106 19.55 -0.18 12.84
N PRO A 107 20.60 0.33 13.52
CA PRO A 107 21.28 -0.41 14.58
C PRO A 107 20.39 -0.77 15.78
N GLN A 108 19.44 0.10 16.16
CA GLN A 108 18.52 -0.18 17.27
C GLN A 108 17.55 -1.31 16.94
N ALA A 109 17.21 -1.52 15.66
CA ALA A 109 16.28 -2.56 15.24
C ALA A 109 16.67 -3.97 15.74
N LYS A 110 17.97 -4.31 15.68
CA LYS A 110 18.48 -5.65 16.02
C LYS A 110 18.16 -6.08 17.44
N GLU A 111 18.18 -5.13 18.36
CA GLU A 111 17.98 -5.39 19.79
C GLU A 111 16.58 -5.03 20.27
N PHE A 112 15.88 -4.15 19.55
CA PHE A 112 14.54 -3.71 19.92
C PHE A 112 13.55 -4.87 19.90
N LYS A 113 12.69 -4.95 20.92
CA LYS A 113 11.65 -5.98 21.06
C LYS A 113 10.30 -5.42 20.66
N PHE A 114 9.54 -6.16 19.87
CA PHE A 114 8.21 -5.75 19.42
C PHE A 114 7.13 -6.67 20.02
N PRO A 115 6.81 -6.56 21.32
CA PRO A 115 5.88 -7.48 22.00
C PRO A 115 4.39 -7.25 21.67
N GLY A 116 4.09 -6.34 20.74
CA GLY A 116 2.77 -5.78 20.48
C GLY A 116 2.43 -4.61 21.42
N PRO A 117 1.25 -3.99 21.25
CA PRO A 117 0.82 -2.81 22.00
C PRO A 117 0.46 -3.13 23.46
N ARG A 118 0.48 -2.14 24.34
CA ARG A 118 0.02 -2.29 25.75
C ARG A 118 -1.43 -2.75 25.83
N PHE A 119 -2.29 -2.18 24.99
CA PHE A 119 -3.70 -2.48 24.91
C PHE A 119 -4.10 -2.71 23.46
N TYR A 120 -4.42 -3.96 23.12
CA TYR A 120 -4.93 -4.28 21.80
C TYR A 120 -6.26 -3.57 21.54
N GLY A 121 -6.44 -3.08 20.31
CA GLY A 121 -7.67 -2.41 19.92
C GLY A 121 -8.84 -3.34 19.69
N LYS A 122 -10.04 -2.80 19.91
CA LYS A 122 -11.32 -3.50 19.64
C LYS A 122 -11.80 -3.37 18.19
N GLY A 123 -11.09 -2.57 17.38
CA GLY A 123 -11.32 -2.43 15.96
C GLY A 123 -10.04 -2.02 15.27
N THR A 124 -10.08 -2.03 13.94
CA THR A 124 -8.91 -1.81 13.10
C THR A 124 -9.17 -0.59 12.22
N VAL A 125 -8.94 0.61 12.78
CA VAL A 125 -9.24 1.89 12.10
C VAL A 125 -7.93 2.52 11.65
N LEU A 126 -7.73 2.65 10.33
CA LEU A 126 -6.46 3.06 9.73
C LEU A 126 -6.34 4.56 9.49
N LEU A 127 -7.45 5.29 9.35
CA LEU A 127 -7.44 6.73 9.12
C LEU A 127 -6.55 7.54 10.12
N PRO A 128 -6.45 7.20 11.41
CA PRO A 128 -5.51 7.84 12.34
C PRO A 128 -4.04 7.74 11.91
N VAL A 129 -3.61 6.62 11.31
CA VAL A 129 -2.25 6.44 10.81
C VAL A 129 -1.95 7.41 9.67
N LEU A 130 -2.87 7.52 8.71
CA LEU A 130 -2.71 8.43 7.58
C LEU A 130 -2.63 9.88 8.03
N ARG A 131 -3.45 10.26 9.03
CA ARG A 131 -3.42 11.61 9.61
C ARG A 131 -2.11 11.89 10.35
N ASP A 132 -1.64 10.95 11.15
CA ASP A 132 -0.37 11.09 11.87
C ASP A 132 0.80 11.22 10.91
N TYR A 133 0.90 10.34 9.91
CA TYR A 133 2.00 10.37 8.96
C TYR A 133 1.99 11.62 8.07
N VAL A 134 0.81 12.03 7.57
CA VAL A 134 0.69 13.27 6.78
C VAL A 134 1.03 14.50 7.62
N ALA A 135 0.66 14.54 8.91
CA ALA A 135 1.06 15.62 9.79
C ALA A 135 2.59 15.63 10.00
N TYR A 136 3.17 14.46 10.26
CA TYR A 136 4.61 14.28 10.44
C TYR A 136 5.41 14.70 9.20
N ILE A 137 5.01 14.26 8.00
CA ILE A 137 5.78 14.56 6.78
C ILE A 137 5.72 16.05 6.42
N ARG A 138 4.66 16.76 6.79
CA ARG A 138 4.59 18.23 6.62
C ARG A 138 5.64 18.95 7.45
N GLU A 139 5.87 18.50 8.68
CA GLU A 139 6.93 19.03 9.53
C GLU A 139 8.31 18.60 9.01
N ALA A 140 8.45 17.34 8.60
CA ALA A 140 9.69 16.81 8.05
C ALA A 140 10.12 17.51 6.75
N ALA A 141 9.15 17.92 5.91
CA ALA A 141 9.40 18.64 4.66
C ALA A 141 10.10 19.99 4.89
N ALA A 142 9.72 20.72 5.96
CA ALA A 142 10.43 21.93 6.35
C ALA A 142 11.89 21.68 6.75
N ASN A 143 12.22 20.43 7.09
CA ASN A 143 13.54 19.98 7.48
C ASN A 143 14.25 19.16 6.38
N GLY A 144 13.78 19.24 5.13
CA GLY A 144 14.45 18.63 3.97
C GLY A 144 13.90 17.27 3.51
N ALA A 145 12.78 16.80 4.05
CA ALA A 145 12.07 15.67 3.43
C ALA A 145 11.50 16.10 2.06
N LYS A 146 11.74 15.28 1.04
CA LYS A 146 11.31 15.49 -0.35
C LYS A 146 10.34 14.42 -0.83
N ARG A 147 10.37 13.23 -0.19
CA ARG A 147 9.44 12.11 -0.42
C ARG A 147 9.16 11.42 0.91
N GLY A 148 8.05 10.68 0.98
CA GLY A 148 7.67 9.92 2.16
C GLY A 148 7.16 8.51 1.84
N VAL A 149 7.51 7.54 2.68
CA VAL A 149 6.86 6.22 2.72
C VAL A 149 6.39 5.87 4.12
N ALA A 150 5.13 5.47 4.25
CA ALA A 150 4.64 4.78 5.44
C ALA A 150 4.38 3.31 5.12
N VAL A 151 5.06 2.42 5.83
CA VAL A 151 4.82 0.97 5.76
C VAL A 151 3.89 0.58 6.90
N ILE A 152 2.79 -0.07 6.55
CA ILE A 152 1.68 -0.42 7.44
C ILE A 152 1.62 -1.94 7.51
N ILE A 153 2.03 -2.49 8.65
CA ILE A 153 2.06 -3.93 8.91
C ILE A 153 0.71 -4.32 9.52
N THR A 154 -0.02 -5.24 8.89
CA THR A 154 -1.41 -5.55 9.25
C THR A 154 -1.85 -6.92 8.71
N ASP A 155 -2.97 -7.44 9.22
CA ASP A 155 -3.74 -8.52 8.59
C ASP A 155 -4.90 -7.98 7.73
N SER A 156 -5.02 -6.65 7.57
CA SER A 156 -6.00 -5.97 6.73
C SER A 156 -7.47 -6.27 7.06
N GLN A 157 -7.82 -6.35 8.35
CA GLN A 157 -9.22 -6.41 8.76
C GLN A 157 -9.80 -5.02 9.06
N LEU A 158 -9.64 -4.06 8.12
CA LEU A 158 -9.97 -2.65 8.34
C LEU A 158 -11.47 -2.40 8.48
N TYR A 159 -11.82 -1.50 9.39
CA TYR A 159 -13.22 -1.12 9.67
C TYR A 159 -13.61 0.19 8.97
N ASP A 160 -12.65 0.91 8.39
CA ASP A 160 -12.82 2.22 7.77
C ASP A 160 -12.26 2.34 6.33
N PRO A 161 -12.37 1.32 5.45
CA PRO A 161 -11.77 1.37 4.11
C PRO A 161 -12.28 2.55 3.27
N ALA A 162 -13.57 2.90 3.38
CA ALA A 162 -14.15 4.05 2.68
C ALA A 162 -13.54 5.39 3.13
N ASP A 163 -13.29 5.57 4.43
CA ASP A 163 -12.66 6.77 4.96
C ASP A 163 -11.17 6.84 4.57
N VAL A 164 -10.49 5.70 4.51
CA VAL A 164 -9.11 5.57 4.01
C VAL A 164 -9.03 6.05 2.57
N ARG A 165 -9.84 5.48 1.65
CA ARG A 165 -9.88 5.90 0.24
C ARG A 165 -10.21 7.39 0.09
N ALA A 166 -11.22 7.87 0.81
CA ALA A 166 -11.61 9.28 0.78
C ALA A 166 -10.51 10.23 1.30
N TYR A 167 -9.72 9.81 2.28
CA TYR A 167 -8.59 10.59 2.78
C TYR A 167 -7.39 10.52 1.83
N SER A 168 -7.13 9.36 1.24
CA SER A 168 -6.10 9.16 0.21
C SER A 168 -6.33 10.05 -1.01
N ALA A 169 -7.57 10.21 -1.47
CA ALA A 169 -7.92 11.16 -2.52
C ALA A 169 -7.55 12.61 -2.16
N LYS A 170 -7.74 13.01 -0.89
CA LYS A 170 -7.33 14.35 -0.41
C LYS A 170 -5.82 14.50 -0.40
N VAL A 171 -5.09 13.50 0.09
CA VAL A 171 -3.63 13.49 0.09
C VAL A 171 -3.09 13.61 -1.33
N ALA A 172 -3.60 12.82 -2.27
CA ALA A 172 -3.20 12.89 -3.67
C ALA A 172 -3.46 14.27 -4.29
N ALA A 173 -4.63 14.88 -4.02
CA ALA A 173 -4.93 16.24 -4.49
C ALA A 173 -3.98 17.30 -3.91
N GLU A 174 -3.44 17.09 -2.71
CA GLU A 174 -2.42 17.97 -2.12
C GLU A 174 -1.03 17.75 -2.71
N ILE A 175 -0.67 16.51 -3.04
CA ILE A 175 0.57 16.18 -3.76
C ILE A 175 0.54 16.81 -5.17
N ALA A 176 -0.53 16.58 -5.93
CA ALA A 176 -0.70 17.13 -7.28
C ALA A 176 -0.65 18.66 -7.30
N ALA A 177 -1.09 19.31 -6.22
CA ALA A 177 -1.01 20.77 -6.05
C ALA A 177 0.33 21.28 -5.49
N GLY A 178 1.31 20.41 -5.25
CA GLY A 178 2.62 20.75 -4.69
C GLY A 178 2.58 21.21 -3.22
N ARG A 179 1.50 20.92 -2.49
CA ARG A 179 1.35 21.26 -1.05
C ARG A 179 1.85 20.16 -0.11
N LEU A 180 2.07 18.97 -0.65
CA LEU A 180 2.73 17.84 0.01
C LEU A 180 3.84 17.31 -0.89
N PRO A 181 4.96 16.83 -0.32
CA PRO A 181 5.91 16.01 -1.07
C PRO A 181 5.23 14.72 -1.55
N MET A 182 5.82 14.03 -2.54
CA MET A 182 5.32 12.72 -3.00
C MET A 182 5.32 11.74 -1.82
N LEU A 183 4.17 11.12 -1.56
CA LEU A 183 4.00 10.10 -0.52
C LEU A 183 3.60 8.79 -1.17
N ASN A 184 3.98 7.68 -0.55
CA ASN A 184 3.44 6.36 -0.85
C ASN A 184 3.12 5.64 0.46
N PHE A 185 2.11 4.79 0.42
CA PHE A 185 1.75 3.92 1.52
C PHE A 185 1.89 2.47 1.08
N VAL A 186 2.46 1.62 1.94
CA VAL A 186 2.70 0.22 1.61
C VAL A 186 2.08 -0.65 2.69
N PHE A 187 1.06 -1.43 2.34
CA PHE A 187 0.61 -2.50 3.21
C PHE A 187 1.58 -3.67 3.19
N VAL A 188 1.86 -4.22 4.37
CA VAL A 188 2.62 -5.46 4.53
C VAL A 188 1.76 -6.43 5.33
N GLY A 189 1.14 -7.36 4.60
CA GLY A 189 0.33 -8.45 5.14
C GLY A 189 1.17 -9.40 5.99
N VAL A 190 0.78 -9.64 7.24
CA VAL A 190 1.44 -10.60 8.14
C VAL A 190 0.41 -11.54 8.75
N GLY A 191 0.71 -12.84 8.70
CA GLY A 191 -0.10 -13.88 9.33
C GLY A 191 -1.03 -14.60 8.35
N ALA A 192 -1.68 -15.65 8.83
CA ALA A 192 -2.56 -16.47 7.98
C ALA A 192 -3.96 -15.86 7.77
N ALA A 193 -4.30 -14.82 8.55
CA ALA A 193 -5.60 -14.15 8.52
C ALA A 193 -5.60 -12.88 7.65
N VAL A 194 -4.55 -12.69 6.82
CA VAL A 194 -4.44 -11.55 5.94
C VAL A 194 -5.61 -11.53 4.94
N ASP A 195 -6.35 -10.43 4.94
CA ASP A 195 -7.37 -10.12 3.95
C ASP A 195 -6.70 -9.41 2.76
N GLU A 196 -6.18 -10.20 1.82
CA GLU A 196 -5.50 -9.66 0.62
C GLU A 196 -6.44 -8.89 -0.30
N GLU A 197 -7.70 -9.33 -0.39
CA GLU A 197 -8.72 -8.70 -1.23
C GLU A 197 -8.98 -7.26 -0.77
N GLN A 198 -9.10 -7.03 0.54
CA GLN A 198 -9.27 -5.68 1.07
C GLN A 198 -8.04 -4.79 0.83
N MET A 199 -6.81 -5.31 0.91
CA MET A 199 -5.60 -4.54 0.59
C MET A 199 -5.57 -4.18 -0.88
N GLU A 200 -5.81 -5.16 -1.76
CA GLU A 200 -5.84 -4.99 -3.22
C GLU A 200 -6.85 -3.93 -3.64
N GLU A 201 -8.05 -4.00 -3.07
CA GLU A 201 -9.12 -3.03 -3.24
C GLU A 201 -8.69 -1.58 -2.97
N ILE A 202 -7.93 -1.33 -1.90
CA ILE A 202 -7.43 0.01 -1.55
C ILE A 202 -6.24 0.40 -2.45
N CYS A 203 -5.40 -0.57 -2.83
CA CYS A 203 -4.20 -0.34 -3.63
C CYS A 203 -4.49 0.01 -5.09
N HIS A 204 -5.61 -0.45 -5.64
CA HIS A 204 -5.97 -0.23 -7.03
C HIS A 204 -6.47 1.19 -7.35
N ASP A 205 -6.76 2.02 -6.34
CA ASP A 205 -7.17 3.40 -6.59
C ASP A 205 -6.03 4.22 -7.24
N GLU A 206 -6.27 4.72 -8.44
CA GLU A 206 -5.42 5.70 -9.12
C GLU A 206 -5.90 7.13 -8.88
N TYR A 207 -4.95 8.05 -8.68
CA TYR A 207 -5.27 9.44 -8.41
C TYR A 207 -4.72 10.37 -9.50
N PRO A 208 -5.55 11.29 -10.06
CA PRO A 208 -5.12 12.20 -11.10
C PRO A 208 -3.87 13.01 -10.73
N GLY A 209 -2.83 12.93 -11.54
CA GLY A 209 -1.57 13.65 -11.35
C GLY A 209 -0.62 13.04 -10.30
N VAL A 210 -0.98 11.91 -9.69
CA VAL A 210 -0.16 11.18 -8.71
C VAL A 210 0.05 9.71 -9.11
N GLY A 211 -0.95 9.08 -9.73
CA GLY A 211 -0.94 7.64 -10.03
C GLY A 211 -1.30 6.82 -8.79
N HIS A 212 -0.64 5.66 -8.60
CA HIS A 212 -0.83 4.82 -7.43
C HIS A 212 -0.20 5.44 -6.19
N LEU A 213 -1.05 5.65 -5.17
CA LEU A 213 -0.61 6.13 -3.86
C LEU A 213 -0.29 4.96 -2.90
N TRP A 214 -0.84 3.78 -3.21
CA TRP A 214 -0.82 2.59 -2.36
C TRP A 214 -0.27 1.39 -3.13
N CYS A 215 0.48 0.55 -2.44
CA CYS A 215 0.80 -0.81 -2.88
C CYS A 215 0.70 -1.76 -1.68
N HIS A 216 0.62 -3.06 -1.95
CA HIS A 216 0.64 -4.08 -0.90
C HIS A 216 1.69 -5.15 -1.18
N ARG A 217 2.18 -5.77 -0.12
CA ARG A 217 3.07 -6.93 -0.13
C ARG A 217 2.63 -7.90 0.95
N HIS A 218 2.91 -9.18 0.76
CA HIS A 218 2.72 -10.18 1.80
C HIS A 218 4.11 -10.59 2.35
N ALA A 219 4.32 -10.46 3.66
CA ALA A 219 5.64 -10.63 4.26
C ALA A 219 6.29 -11.99 3.94
N ASP A 220 5.51 -13.07 3.96
CA ASP A 220 6.03 -14.42 3.66
C ASP A 220 6.36 -14.66 2.17
N ARG A 221 5.94 -13.76 1.27
CA ARG A 221 6.23 -13.80 -0.17
C ARG A 221 7.30 -12.79 -0.59
N MET A 222 7.73 -11.93 0.32
CA MET A 222 8.80 -10.97 0.04
C MET A 222 10.15 -11.69 0.02
N GLU A 223 10.73 -11.80 -1.17
CA GLU A 223 12.06 -12.38 -1.34
C GLU A 223 13.17 -11.33 -1.12
N GLU A 224 12.90 -10.06 -1.45
CA GLU A 224 13.87 -8.97 -1.34
C GLU A 224 13.29 -7.70 -0.71
N MET A 225 14.09 -7.02 0.09
CA MET A 225 13.67 -5.77 0.75
C MET A 225 13.41 -4.62 -0.22
N ALA A 226 14.02 -4.68 -1.41
CA ALA A 226 13.79 -3.72 -2.49
C ALA A 226 12.30 -3.67 -2.89
N ASP A 227 11.53 -4.72 -2.62
CA ASP A 227 10.08 -4.77 -2.89
C ASP A 227 9.30 -3.68 -2.14
N LEU A 228 9.79 -3.20 -0.98
CA LEU A 228 9.14 -2.14 -0.19
C LEU A 228 9.38 -0.74 -0.74
N VAL A 229 10.50 -0.53 -1.40
CA VAL A 229 10.90 0.77 -1.94
C VAL A 229 10.73 0.85 -3.45
N ALA A 230 10.31 -0.23 -4.10
CA ALA A 230 9.99 -0.25 -5.52
C ALA A 230 8.93 0.80 -5.89
N VAL A 231 8.01 1.11 -4.97
CA VAL A 231 6.98 2.16 -5.16
C VAL A 231 7.55 3.57 -5.29
N LEU A 232 8.81 3.76 -4.92
CA LEU A 232 9.49 5.06 -4.95
C LEU A 232 10.16 5.36 -6.28
N VAL A 233 10.28 4.35 -7.16
CA VAL A 233 10.89 4.55 -8.47
C VAL A 233 9.91 5.31 -9.38
N ASP A 234 10.45 6.12 -10.28
CA ASP A 234 9.66 6.83 -11.28
C ASP A 234 10.28 6.69 -12.68
N GLU A 235 9.57 7.19 -13.68
CA GLU A 235 9.98 7.17 -15.10
C GLU A 235 11.29 7.91 -15.41
N THR A 236 11.76 8.76 -14.49
CA THR A 236 13.03 9.49 -14.65
C THR A 236 14.22 8.68 -14.16
N MET A 237 13.98 7.69 -13.29
CA MET A 237 15.02 6.82 -12.77
C MET A 237 15.47 5.83 -13.84
N THR A 238 16.78 5.82 -14.12
CA THR A 238 17.38 4.92 -15.14
C THR A 238 17.98 3.69 -14.46
N VAL A 239 17.60 2.50 -14.94
CA VAL A 239 18.05 1.21 -14.38
C VAL A 239 19.01 0.43 -15.29
N ALA A 240 19.06 0.77 -16.58
CA ALA A 240 20.04 0.23 -17.53
C ALA A 240 20.27 1.21 -18.70
N ASP A 241 21.28 0.93 -19.55
CA ASP A 241 21.62 1.75 -20.72
C ASP A 241 20.62 1.63 -21.90
N GLY A 242 19.62 0.75 -21.77
CA GLY A 242 18.58 0.52 -22.77
C GLY A 242 17.92 -0.85 -22.61
N GLY A 243 16.92 -1.11 -23.43
CA GLY A 243 16.19 -2.39 -23.42
C GLY A 243 15.18 -2.48 -24.55
N VAL A 244 14.70 -3.69 -24.82
CA VAL A 244 13.70 -3.95 -25.86
C VAL A 244 12.59 -4.80 -25.29
N ILE A 245 11.34 -4.38 -25.52
CA ILE A 245 10.15 -5.15 -25.18
C ILE A 245 9.67 -5.87 -26.43
N TYR A 246 9.40 -7.16 -26.28
CA TYR A 246 8.82 -8.02 -27.31
C TYR A 246 7.48 -8.60 -26.84
N ASP A 247 6.61 -8.95 -27.79
CA ASP A 247 5.45 -9.80 -27.52
C ASP A 247 5.84 -11.29 -27.43
N GLN A 248 4.85 -12.17 -27.23
CA GLN A 248 5.04 -13.62 -27.17
C GLN A 248 5.58 -14.24 -28.47
N ASP A 249 5.37 -13.58 -29.61
CA ASP A 249 5.78 -14.04 -30.94
C ASP A 249 7.16 -13.48 -31.35
N GLY A 250 7.75 -12.63 -30.51
CA GLY A 250 9.05 -11.99 -30.73
C GLY A 250 8.98 -10.72 -31.58
N ALA A 251 7.80 -10.17 -31.84
CA ALA A 251 7.67 -8.86 -32.45
C ALA A 251 8.02 -7.77 -31.42
N VAL A 252 8.67 -6.70 -31.88
CA VAL A 252 9.12 -5.62 -31.00
C VAL A 252 7.96 -4.69 -30.70
N LEU A 253 7.60 -4.58 -29.42
CA LEU A 253 6.58 -3.66 -28.92
C LEU A 253 7.16 -2.28 -28.62
N LYS A 254 8.36 -2.22 -28.00
CA LYS A 254 9.03 -0.95 -27.68
C LYS A 254 10.54 -1.08 -27.60
N ARG A 255 11.26 -0.03 -28.00
CA ARG A 255 12.71 0.11 -27.83
C ARG A 255 13.03 1.29 -26.93
N TYR A 256 13.92 1.06 -25.97
CA TYR A 256 14.49 2.06 -25.08
C TYR A 256 15.97 2.23 -25.43
N GLU A 257 16.31 3.34 -26.09
CA GLU A 257 17.68 3.62 -26.55
C GLU A 257 18.38 4.60 -25.61
N GLY A 258 19.58 4.26 -25.14
CA GLY A 258 20.42 5.13 -24.31
C GLY A 258 19.99 5.29 -22.85
N ARG A 259 18.78 4.85 -22.50
CA ARG A 259 18.31 4.67 -21.11
C ARG A 259 17.14 3.70 -21.07
N LEU A 260 17.08 2.85 -20.05
CA LEU A 260 15.91 2.08 -19.65
C LEU A 260 15.37 2.67 -18.35
N PRO A 261 14.15 3.24 -18.34
CA PRO A 261 13.56 3.75 -17.11
C PRO A 261 13.12 2.61 -16.17
N ALA A 262 12.98 2.90 -14.88
CA ALA A 262 12.47 1.96 -13.89
C ALA A 262 10.98 1.64 -14.11
N VAL A 263 10.22 2.58 -14.65
CA VAL A 263 8.81 2.40 -15.05
C VAL A 263 8.75 2.32 -16.57
N LEU A 264 8.24 1.20 -17.09
CA LEU A 264 8.13 0.88 -18.51
C LEU A 264 6.67 1.00 -18.94
N THR A 265 6.37 1.90 -19.88
CA THR A 265 5.01 2.04 -20.45
C THR A 265 5.04 1.67 -21.92
N PHE A 266 4.20 0.72 -22.36
CA PHE A 266 4.12 0.28 -23.76
C PHE A 266 2.74 -0.29 -24.08
N ASP A 267 2.39 -0.32 -25.37
CA ASP A 267 1.13 -0.90 -25.83
C ASP A 267 1.33 -2.36 -26.26
N VAL A 268 0.33 -3.20 -26.01
CA VAL A 268 0.24 -4.60 -26.41
C VAL A 268 -0.99 -4.83 -27.30
N PRO A 269 -0.92 -5.74 -28.30
CA PRO A 269 -2.11 -6.20 -29.00
C PRO A 269 -3.09 -6.93 -28.05
N GLU A 270 -4.40 -6.89 -28.35
CA GLU A 270 -5.43 -7.60 -27.54
C GLU A 270 -5.13 -9.10 -27.37
N SER A 271 -4.56 -9.73 -28.40
CA SER A 271 -4.19 -11.15 -28.39
C SER A 271 -2.89 -11.45 -27.64
N CYS A 272 -2.20 -10.43 -27.14
CA CYS A 272 -0.96 -10.59 -26.40
C CYS A 272 -1.26 -11.23 -25.04
N THR A 273 -0.53 -12.29 -24.70
CA THR A 273 -0.68 -12.99 -23.43
C THR A 273 0.52 -12.80 -22.50
N ALA A 274 1.63 -12.32 -23.03
CA ALA A 274 2.87 -12.11 -22.29
C ALA A 274 3.78 -11.15 -23.06
N PHE A 275 4.65 -10.44 -22.34
CA PHE A 275 5.74 -9.66 -22.94
C PHE A 275 7.10 -10.15 -22.45
N THR A 276 8.16 -9.84 -23.21
CA THR A 276 9.54 -10.15 -22.83
C THR A 276 10.39 -8.88 -22.84
N LEU A 277 11.02 -8.56 -21.72
CA LEU A 277 12.09 -7.56 -21.66
C LEU A 277 13.43 -8.20 -21.95
N GLU A 278 14.15 -7.67 -22.94
CA GLU A 278 15.56 -7.92 -23.16
C GLU A 278 16.39 -6.72 -22.71
N VAL A 279 17.28 -6.95 -21.75
CA VAL A 279 18.18 -5.94 -21.17
C VAL A 279 19.51 -6.60 -20.80
N ASN A 280 20.63 -5.94 -21.11
CA ASN A 280 21.98 -6.45 -20.83
C ASN A 280 22.23 -7.90 -21.32
N GLY A 281 21.60 -8.31 -22.42
CA GLY A 281 21.71 -9.66 -22.98
C GLY A 281 20.92 -10.74 -22.21
N GLN A 282 20.16 -10.36 -21.19
CA GLN A 282 19.22 -11.25 -20.48
C GLN A 282 17.80 -11.01 -20.97
N ARG A 283 16.96 -12.04 -20.89
CA ARG A 283 15.55 -12.00 -21.27
C ARG A 283 14.66 -12.42 -20.12
N PHE A 284 13.60 -11.65 -19.89
CA PHE A 284 12.65 -11.85 -18.80
C PHE A 284 11.24 -11.80 -19.36
N THR A 285 10.50 -12.90 -19.24
CA THR A 285 9.15 -13.03 -19.78
C THR A 285 8.13 -12.93 -18.67
N GLN A 286 7.16 -12.03 -18.85
CA GLN A 286 6.12 -11.69 -17.90
C GLN A 286 4.75 -11.99 -18.55
N PRO A 287 3.96 -12.93 -17.98
CA PRO A 287 2.55 -13.07 -18.34
C PRO A 287 1.81 -11.75 -18.12
N LEU A 288 0.89 -11.38 -19.01
CA LEU A 288 0.06 -10.21 -18.79
C LEU A 288 -0.99 -10.52 -17.72
N PRO A 289 -1.24 -9.61 -16.76
CA PRO A 289 -2.37 -9.73 -15.85
C PRO A 289 -3.70 -9.69 -16.64
N GLU A 290 -4.77 -10.21 -16.03
CA GLU A 290 -6.12 -10.06 -16.56
C GLU A 290 -6.48 -8.56 -16.63
N GLU A 291 -7.31 -8.16 -17.59
CA GLU A 291 -7.74 -6.76 -17.67
C GLU A 291 -8.55 -6.42 -16.42
N HIS A 292 -8.08 -5.43 -15.66
CA HIS A 292 -8.90 -4.82 -14.64
C HIS A 292 -9.94 -3.96 -15.35
N ASP A 293 -11.15 -4.51 -15.49
CA ASP A 293 -12.31 -3.72 -15.89
C ASP A 293 -12.46 -2.60 -14.85
N GLU A 294 -12.16 -1.37 -15.25
CA GLU A 294 -12.69 -0.20 -14.56
C GLU A 294 -14.20 -0.40 -14.58
N HIS A 295 -14.79 -0.80 -13.45
CA HIS A 295 -16.22 -0.65 -13.27
C HIS A 295 -16.50 0.84 -13.39
N GLU A 296 -16.84 1.26 -14.61
CA GLU A 296 -17.68 2.39 -14.87
C GLU A 296 -18.91 2.19 -13.98
N GLU A 297 -18.93 2.79 -12.79
CA GLU A 297 -20.21 3.19 -12.21
C GLU A 297 -20.73 4.32 -13.10
N GLU A 298 -21.26 3.89 -14.26
CA GLU A 298 -22.25 4.63 -15.01
C GLU A 298 -23.31 5.08 -14.01
N GLY A 299 -23.57 6.39 -14.00
CA GLY A 299 -24.64 6.95 -13.19
C GLY A 299 -25.97 6.30 -13.56
N GLU A 300 -26.48 5.44 -12.69
CA GLU A 300 -27.86 4.99 -12.78
C GLU A 300 -28.77 6.05 -12.17
N GLY A 301 -29.63 6.57 -13.03
CA GLY A 301 -30.59 7.61 -12.72
C GLY A 301 -31.69 7.14 -11.76
N HIS A 302 -32.27 8.14 -11.09
CA HIS A 302 -33.65 8.23 -10.63
C HIS A 302 -34.47 6.92 -10.50
N GLY A 303 -34.65 6.47 -9.26
CA GLY A 303 -35.69 5.51 -8.87
C GLY A 303 -36.37 5.93 -7.56
N ASP A 304 -37.57 6.49 -7.69
CA ASP A 304 -38.65 6.78 -6.72
C ASP A 304 -38.39 6.63 -5.20
N GLU A 305 -38.52 7.75 -4.49
CA GLU A 305 -38.83 7.78 -3.05
C GLU A 305 -40.18 7.07 -2.78
N PRO A 306 -40.25 6.14 -1.81
CA PRO A 306 -41.54 5.65 -1.34
C PRO A 306 -42.24 6.73 -0.50
N GLU A 307 -43.43 7.16 -0.93
CA GLU A 307 -44.30 8.09 -0.18
C GLU A 307 -44.54 7.60 1.27
N PRO A 308 -44.50 8.50 2.26
CA PRO A 308 -44.89 8.17 3.63
C PRO A 308 -46.41 7.93 3.73
N PRO A 309 -46.87 7.01 4.60
CA PRO A 309 -48.28 6.65 4.71
C PRO A 309 -49.16 7.82 5.20
N PRO A 310 -50.43 7.88 4.76
CA PRO A 310 -51.31 9.00 5.06
C PRO A 310 -51.72 9.05 6.54
N VAL A 311 -51.62 10.24 7.12
CA VAL A 311 -52.07 10.58 8.48
C VAL A 311 -53.61 10.48 8.58
N PRO A 312 -54.18 9.79 9.58
CA PRO A 312 -55.63 9.70 9.72
C PRO A 312 -56.23 11.04 10.15
N THR A 313 -57.12 11.57 9.31
CA THR A 313 -57.92 12.77 9.60
C THR A 313 -59.02 12.44 10.61
N ARG A 314 -58.96 13.06 11.80
CA ARG A 314 -60.09 13.08 12.75
C ARG A 314 -61.23 13.91 12.15
N ARG A 315 -62.23 13.25 11.57
CA ARG A 315 -63.55 13.85 11.35
C ARG A 315 -64.36 13.76 12.63
N GLY A 316 -64.61 14.91 13.23
CA GLY A 316 -65.67 15.07 14.21
C GLY A 316 -67.03 14.88 13.54
N HIS A 317 -67.92 14.17 14.22
CA HIS A 317 -69.37 14.27 14.04
C HIS A 317 -69.97 14.31 15.44
N GLY A 318 -70.63 15.43 15.75
CA GLY A 318 -71.56 15.52 16.86
C GLY A 318 -72.94 15.05 16.42
N HIS A 319 -73.74 14.65 17.40
CA HIS A 319 -75.19 14.83 17.59
C HIS A 319 -75.41 14.37 19.05
N GLY A 320 -76.15 15.05 19.93
CA GLY A 320 -77.27 15.95 19.72
C GLY A 320 -78.57 15.21 20.11
N HIS A 321 -79.02 15.49 21.33
CA HIS A 321 -80.24 15.07 22.05
C HIS A 321 -80.12 13.89 23.02
#